data_AF-A0A5B1QDE3-F1
#
_entry.id   AF-A0A5B1QDE3-F1
#
_cell.length_a   1.000
_cell.length_b   1.000
_cell.length_c   1.000
_cell.angle_alpha   90.00
_cell.angle_beta   90.00
_cell.angle_gamma   90.00
#
_symmetry.space_group_name_H-M   'P 1'
#
loop_
_entity.id
_entity.type
_entity.pdbx_description
1 polymer ?
#
loop_
_entity_poly.entity_id
_entity_poly.type
_entity_poly.pdbx_seq_one_letter_code
_entity_poly.pdbx_strand_id
1 'polypeptide(L)'
;MAPQPTLQVQTPASASASGPSEPTTPAHEKPADYVYYQRRPEDFSSDAQARATAAKVKLQSYYKAALETAIDLNVQGAEVDRKLAGLTEDRQARELRRHTKTQSQFLRLRRTKIGLQDFRTVKVIGKGAFGEVRLVQKVDTGRVYAMKTLQKAEMLKRDQLSHVRAERDLLAESTSPWVVQLYYSFQDPLYLYLIMEFLPGGDLMTMLMKYDIFSENVTRFYIAECVLAVEAVHNMGFIHRDIKPDNILIDKNGHLKLSDFGLSTGLHRQTDAEYYKRLLEQQQAPRNVARNSVEVNAIHLTMTRAETIATWKKNRRKLAYSTVGTPDYIAPEVFMMHGYGKECDWWSLGAIMFECLVGYPPFCSENASDTYKKIIHWPNHLFFPEDVHLSQEAEDLLRRLMTWADQRLPVDQIKAHPFFDGVDWETLRLLQAPRTPTLKSITDTSYFPTEEYADVPEMPAGVEKLDAEKDLAFLGFTFKRFTGVQNAL
;
A
#
# COMPACT_ATOMS: atom_id res chain seq x y z
N MET A 1 -67.12 45.09 -6.18
CA MET A 1 -67.01 43.64 -6.45
C MET A 1 -65.54 43.33 -6.73
N ALA A 2 -64.94 42.46 -5.93
CA ALA A 2 -63.54 42.01 -6.01
C ALA A 2 -63.33 41.12 -7.28
N PRO A 3 -62.11 40.68 -7.68
CA PRO A 3 -61.04 40.20 -6.80
C PRO A 3 -59.56 40.47 -7.19
N GLN A 4 -58.69 40.15 -6.21
CA GLN A 4 -57.26 39.75 -6.31
C GLN A 4 -57.06 38.53 -7.27
N PRO A 5 -55.87 37.89 -7.48
CA PRO A 5 -54.57 37.95 -6.75
C PRO A 5 -53.31 37.81 -7.63
N THR A 6 -52.10 38.00 -7.06
CA THR A 6 -51.03 36.96 -6.99
C THR A 6 -49.73 37.54 -6.42
N LEU A 7 -49.18 36.79 -5.47
CA LEU A 7 -47.84 36.91 -4.89
C LEU A 7 -47.14 35.59 -5.26
N GLN A 8 -46.06 35.63 -6.03
CA GLN A 8 -45.10 34.52 -6.13
C GLN A 8 -43.68 35.03 -6.43
N VAL A 9 -42.75 34.29 -5.83
CA VAL A 9 -41.33 34.55 -5.57
C VAL A 9 -40.45 34.24 -6.77
N GLN A 10 -39.46 35.09 -7.07
CA GLN A 10 -38.24 34.68 -7.78
C GLN A 10 -37.00 35.40 -7.20
N THR A 11 -36.07 34.59 -6.69
CA THR A 11 -34.70 34.94 -6.29
C THR A 11 -33.81 35.20 -7.50
N PRO A 12 -32.85 36.16 -7.45
CA PRO A 12 -31.68 36.13 -8.31
C PRO A 12 -30.40 35.76 -7.53
N ALA A 13 -29.83 34.64 -7.95
CA ALA A 13 -28.44 34.43 -8.37
C ALA A 13 -27.29 35.12 -7.59
N SER A 14 -26.53 34.26 -6.90
CA SER A 14 -25.06 34.15 -6.93
C SER A 14 -24.23 35.42 -7.21
N ALA A 15 -23.74 36.02 -6.13
CA ALA A 15 -22.58 36.90 -6.15
C ALA A 15 -21.32 36.09 -6.50
N SER A 16 -20.75 36.35 -7.67
CA SER A 16 -19.38 35.98 -8.03
C SER A 16 -18.41 36.90 -7.29
N ALA A 17 -17.78 36.40 -6.23
CA ALA A 17 -16.70 37.09 -5.55
C ALA A 17 -15.47 37.16 -6.47
N SER A 18 -15.20 38.37 -6.94
CA SER A 18 -13.95 38.82 -7.54
C SER A 18 -12.76 38.53 -6.62
N GLY A 19 -11.63 38.14 -7.23
CA GLY A 19 -10.37 37.83 -6.55
C GLY A 19 -9.80 38.98 -5.71
N PRO A 20 -8.83 38.69 -4.83
CA PRO A 20 -8.33 39.63 -3.86
C PRO A 20 -7.55 40.77 -4.52
N SER A 21 -7.96 41.99 -4.21
CA SER A 21 -7.25 43.25 -4.49
C SER A 21 -5.85 43.22 -3.88
N GLU A 22 -4.82 43.43 -4.71
CA GLU A 22 -3.45 43.68 -4.24
C GLU A 22 -3.37 45.00 -3.46
N PRO A 23 -2.55 45.08 -2.40
CA PRO A 23 -2.37 46.32 -1.63
C PRO A 23 -1.49 47.30 -2.41
N THR A 24 -2.06 48.47 -2.71
CA THR A 24 -1.34 49.64 -3.22
C THR A 24 -0.28 50.09 -2.22
N THR A 25 0.99 49.84 -2.53
CA THR A 25 2.14 50.50 -1.89
C THR A 25 2.59 51.67 -2.77
N PRO A 26 2.98 52.82 -2.18
CA PRO A 26 3.29 54.03 -2.93
C PRO A 26 4.57 53.84 -3.76
N ALA A 27 4.48 54.25 -5.03
CA ALA A 27 5.54 54.13 -6.01
C ALA A 27 6.77 54.95 -5.60
N HIS A 28 7.85 54.28 -5.22
CA HIS A 28 9.19 54.82 -5.42
C HIS A 28 9.42 54.86 -6.94
N GLU A 29 9.41 56.05 -7.53
CA GLU A 29 9.72 56.29 -8.93
C GLU A 29 11.11 55.74 -9.27
N LYS A 30 11.12 54.62 -9.99
CA LYS A 30 12.33 54.04 -10.56
C LYS A 30 12.73 54.86 -11.80
N PRO A 31 14.04 55.01 -12.08
CA PRO A 31 14.55 55.91 -13.12
C PRO A 31 13.99 55.61 -14.53
N ALA A 32 13.96 56.63 -15.39
CA ALA A 32 13.32 56.65 -16.72
C ALA A 32 13.80 55.57 -17.72
N ASP A 33 14.89 54.87 -17.42
CA ASP A 33 15.45 53.77 -18.22
C ASP A 33 14.90 52.38 -17.82
N TYR A 34 13.88 52.34 -16.95
CA TYR A 34 13.31 51.08 -16.48
C TYR A 34 12.34 50.48 -17.52
N VAL A 35 12.84 49.48 -18.27
CA VAL A 35 12.04 48.77 -19.27
C VAL A 35 11.02 47.85 -18.60
N TYR A 36 9.74 48.15 -18.77
CA TYR A 36 8.65 47.27 -18.37
C TYR A 36 8.42 46.20 -19.45
N TYR A 37 8.79 44.96 -19.17
CA TYR A 37 8.51 43.83 -20.05
C TYR A 37 7.12 43.27 -19.74
N GLN A 38 6.18 43.41 -20.68
CA GLN A 38 4.92 42.66 -20.66
C GLN A 38 5.19 41.21 -21.06
N ARG A 39 5.17 40.29 -20.10
CA ARG A 39 5.35 38.85 -20.36
C ARG A 39 4.01 38.27 -20.84
N ARG A 40 3.98 37.74 -22.06
CA ARG A 40 2.84 37.00 -22.61
C ARG A 40 3.14 35.50 -22.52
N PRO A 41 2.59 34.78 -21.53
CA PRO A 41 2.81 33.35 -21.40
C PRO A 41 2.18 32.55 -22.55
N GLU A 42 1.18 33.11 -23.24
CA GLU A 42 0.39 32.47 -24.31
C GLU A 42 1.21 32.19 -25.59
N ASP A 43 2.31 32.92 -25.82
CA ASP A 43 3.15 32.75 -27.02
C ASP A 43 4.08 31.54 -26.94
N PHE A 44 4.15 30.88 -25.78
CA PHE A 44 4.99 29.70 -25.57
C PHE A 44 4.22 28.40 -25.83
N SER A 45 4.91 27.42 -26.42
CA SER A 45 4.40 26.06 -26.58
C SER A 45 3.92 25.48 -25.22
N SER A 46 2.87 24.68 -25.25
CA SER A 46 2.32 23.97 -24.07
C SER A 46 3.41 23.18 -23.32
N ASP A 47 4.35 22.53 -24.03
CA ASP A 47 5.49 21.82 -23.40
C ASP A 47 6.46 22.80 -22.69
N ALA A 48 6.68 24.00 -23.24
CA ALA A 48 7.53 25.01 -22.60
C ALA A 48 6.89 25.58 -21.33
N GLN A 49 5.56 25.80 -21.34
CA GLN A 49 4.81 26.24 -20.16
C GLN A 49 4.80 25.15 -19.06
N ALA A 50 4.61 23.88 -19.44
CA ALA A 50 4.67 22.74 -18.52
C ALA A 50 6.06 22.63 -17.86
N ARG A 51 7.15 22.75 -18.64
CA ARG A 51 8.53 22.75 -18.12
C ARG A 51 8.84 23.93 -17.22
N ALA A 52 8.33 25.12 -17.53
CA ALA A 52 8.49 26.30 -16.68
C ALA A 52 7.78 26.10 -15.32
N THR A 53 6.56 25.56 -15.35
CA THR A 53 5.81 25.21 -14.15
C THR A 53 6.54 24.13 -13.34
N ALA A 54 7.10 23.13 -14.01
CA ALA A 54 7.95 22.11 -13.38
C ALA A 54 9.17 22.67 -12.69
N ALA A 55 9.90 23.56 -13.38
CA ALA A 55 11.05 24.22 -12.82
C ALA A 55 10.68 25.07 -11.59
N LYS A 56 9.57 25.81 -11.66
CA LYS A 56 9.06 26.59 -10.53
C LYS A 56 8.77 25.72 -9.31
N VAL A 57 7.97 24.65 -9.48
CA VAL A 57 7.61 23.73 -8.39
C VAL A 57 8.86 23.05 -7.81
N LYS A 58 9.78 22.61 -8.68
CA LYS A 58 11.05 21.99 -8.27
C LYS A 58 11.93 22.94 -7.46
N LEU A 59 12.05 24.19 -7.89
CA LEU A 59 12.81 25.21 -7.17
C LEU A 59 12.17 25.55 -5.82
N GLN A 60 10.85 25.74 -5.78
CA GLN A 60 10.12 25.99 -4.54
C GLN A 60 10.30 24.84 -3.54
N SER A 61 10.14 23.58 -4.00
CA SER A 61 10.37 22.39 -3.18
C SER A 61 11.83 22.30 -2.70
N TYR A 62 12.80 22.58 -3.58
CA TYR A 62 14.22 22.55 -3.23
C TYR A 62 14.57 23.57 -2.15
N TYR A 63 14.16 24.83 -2.30
CA TYR A 63 14.44 25.88 -1.33
C TYR A 63 13.70 25.66 -0.01
N LYS A 64 12.45 25.18 -0.05
CA LYS A 64 11.71 24.82 1.17
C LYS A 64 12.42 23.72 1.95
N ALA A 65 12.79 22.61 1.30
CA ALA A 65 13.51 21.52 1.95
C ALA A 65 14.91 21.94 2.45
N ALA A 66 15.60 22.81 1.70
CA ALA A 66 16.90 23.35 2.11
C ALA A 66 16.77 24.24 3.36
N LEU A 67 15.70 25.05 3.44
CA LEU A 67 15.41 25.90 4.60
C LEU A 67 15.05 25.06 5.84
N GLU A 68 14.14 24.10 5.71
CA GLU A 68 13.78 23.17 6.80
C GLU A 68 15.01 22.46 7.34
N THR A 69 15.90 21.99 6.45
CA THR A 69 17.18 21.40 6.89
C THR A 69 18.04 22.39 7.68
N ALA A 70 18.18 23.62 7.20
CA ALA A 70 19.02 24.61 7.86
C ALA A 70 18.48 24.94 9.25
N ILE A 71 17.15 25.01 9.39
CA ILE A 71 16.47 25.16 10.68
C ILE A 71 16.77 23.95 11.58
N ASP A 72 16.58 22.72 11.10
CA ASP A 72 16.83 21.50 11.88
C ASP A 72 18.29 21.41 12.34
N LEU A 73 19.25 21.72 11.46
CA LEU A 73 20.68 21.73 11.79
C LEU A 73 21.01 22.80 12.85
N ASN A 74 20.37 23.96 12.79
CA ASN A 74 20.56 25.02 13.77
C ASN A 74 19.97 24.64 15.14
N VAL A 75 18.78 24.04 15.17
CA VAL A 75 18.14 23.54 16.41
C VAL A 75 19.01 22.45 17.04
N GLN A 76 19.52 21.51 16.25
CA GLN A 76 20.42 20.46 16.73
C GLN A 76 21.75 21.04 17.25
N GLY A 77 22.32 22.03 16.56
CA GLY A 77 23.50 22.74 17.04
C GLY A 77 23.29 23.36 18.42
N ALA A 78 22.17 24.06 18.61
CA ALA A 78 21.83 24.69 19.88
C ALA A 78 21.61 23.65 21.02
N GLU A 79 21.01 22.49 20.72
CA GLU A 79 20.82 21.43 21.72
C GLU A 79 22.15 20.78 22.13
N VAL A 80 23.07 20.60 21.18
CA VAL A 80 24.42 20.11 21.46
C VAL A 80 25.19 21.12 22.31
N ASP A 81 25.13 22.41 21.99
CA ASP A 81 25.74 23.48 22.78
C ASP A 81 25.18 23.52 24.21
N ARG A 82 23.87 23.29 24.37
CA ARG A 82 23.23 23.16 25.69
C ARG A 82 23.74 21.96 26.49
N LYS A 83 23.91 20.80 25.85
CA LYS A 83 24.48 19.59 26.48
C LYS A 83 25.97 19.77 26.82
N LEU A 84 26.68 20.58 26.05
CA LEU A 84 28.10 20.88 26.26
C LEU A 84 28.33 21.82 27.45
N ALA A 85 27.38 22.70 27.79
CA ALA A 85 27.52 23.74 28.81
C ALA A 85 27.80 23.28 30.26
N GLY A 86 27.82 21.96 30.53
CA GLY A 86 28.14 21.39 31.84
C GLY A 86 29.31 20.40 31.88
N LEU A 87 30.05 20.24 30.77
CA LEU A 87 31.12 19.25 30.63
C LEU A 87 32.51 19.89 30.72
N THR A 88 33.52 19.10 31.07
CA THR A 88 34.94 19.49 31.01
C THR A 88 35.35 19.79 29.57
N GLU A 89 36.27 20.74 29.35
CA GLU A 89 36.72 21.17 28.01
C GLU A 89 37.15 19.99 27.11
N ASP A 90 37.84 18.99 27.68
CA ASP A 90 38.25 17.78 26.95
C ASP A 90 37.07 16.91 26.48
N ARG A 91 36.00 16.81 27.30
CA ARG A 91 34.77 16.09 26.90
C ARG A 91 33.98 16.90 25.89
N GLN A 92 33.95 18.22 26.03
CA GLN A 92 33.29 19.12 25.09
C GLN A 92 33.91 19.00 23.68
N ALA A 93 35.24 19.05 23.60
CA ALA A 93 35.96 18.92 22.33
C ALA A 93 35.73 17.56 21.65
N ARG A 94 35.61 16.47 22.42
CA ARG A 94 35.33 15.12 21.89
C ARG A 94 33.91 15.02 21.32
N GLU A 95 32.91 15.49 22.06
CA GLU A 95 31.51 15.46 21.62
C GLU A 95 31.27 16.37 20.42
N LEU A 96 31.88 17.57 20.38
CA LEU A 96 31.80 18.46 19.23
C LEU A 96 32.42 17.81 17.98
N ARG A 97 33.61 17.19 18.10
CA ARG A 97 34.23 16.46 16.97
C ARG A 97 33.36 15.30 16.49
N ARG A 98 32.72 14.57 17.41
CA ARG A 98 31.79 13.48 17.07
C ARG A 98 30.59 14.03 16.30
N HIS A 99 29.98 15.11 16.80
CA HIS A 99 28.85 15.77 16.16
C HIS A 99 29.19 16.30 14.76
N THR A 100 30.30 17.02 14.59
CA THR A 100 30.75 17.51 13.28
C THR A 100 31.04 16.37 12.30
N LYS A 101 31.62 15.26 12.78
CA LYS A 101 31.88 14.06 11.95
C LYS A 101 30.56 13.43 11.49
N THR A 102 29.60 13.26 12.40
CA THR A 102 28.27 12.72 12.10
C THR A 102 27.50 13.63 11.12
N GLN A 103 27.51 14.95 11.34
CA GLN A 103 26.89 15.91 10.42
C GLN A 103 27.54 15.89 9.04
N SER A 104 28.88 15.82 8.97
CA SER A 104 29.60 15.73 7.69
C SER A 104 29.25 14.45 6.93
N GLN A 105 29.12 13.32 7.64
CA GLN A 105 28.67 12.06 7.06
C GLN A 105 27.22 12.14 6.56
N PHE A 106 26.33 12.75 7.34
CA PHE A 106 24.93 12.97 6.97
C PHE A 106 24.80 13.81 5.69
N LEU A 107 25.50 14.94 5.61
CA LEU A 107 25.51 15.79 4.42
C LEU A 107 26.07 15.05 3.20
N ARG A 108 27.09 14.20 3.38
CA ARG A 108 27.65 13.36 2.31
C ARG A 108 26.67 12.29 1.83
N LEU A 109 26.01 11.58 2.76
CA LEU A 109 24.95 10.60 2.46
C LEU A 109 23.79 11.23 1.68
N ARG A 110 23.47 12.49 1.99
CA ARG A 110 22.43 13.25 1.31
C ARG A 110 22.82 13.68 -0.10
N ARG A 111 24.09 14.08 -0.32
CA ARG A 111 24.60 14.46 -1.65
C ARG A 111 24.78 13.28 -2.59
N THR A 112 25.11 12.11 -2.05
CA THR A 112 25.27 10.89 -2.86
C THR A 112 23.93 10.59 -3.52
N LYS A 113 23.84 10.51 -4.84
CA LYS A 113 22.60 10.03 -5.49
C LYS A 113 22.65 8.52 -5.54
N ILE A 114 21.60 7.87 -5.04
CA ILE A 114 21.47 6.41 -5.15
C ILE A 114 20.79 6.14 -6.49
N GLY A 115 21.34 5.20 -7.25
CA GLY A 115 20.77 4.75 -8.53
C GLY A 115 20.79 3.24 -8.65
N LEU A 116 20.28 2.73 -9.76
CA LEU A 116 20.20 1.28 -10.03
C LEU A 116 21.58 0.62 -10.03
N GLN A 117 22.62 1.31 -10.49
CA GLN A 117 24.00 0.84 -10.52
C GLN A 117 24.61 0.50 -9.15
N ASP A 118 24.03 1.00 -8.06
CA ASP A 118 24.49 0.72 -6.70
C ASP A 118 23.98 -0.63 -6.18
N PHE A 119 23.08 -1.28 -6.92
CA PHE A 119 22.44 -2.53 -6.57
C PHE A 119 22.70 -3.60 -7.61
N ARG A 120 23.18 -4.76 -7.15
CA ARG A 120 23.29 -5.97 -7.94
C ARG A 120 22.02 -6.80 -7.76
N THR A 121 21.33 -7.11 -8.86
CA THR A 121 20.19 -8.04 -8.82
C THR A 121 20.69 -9.45 -8.54
N VAL A 122 20.06 -10.12 -7.57
CA VAL A 122 20.34 -11.52 -7.22
C VAL A 122 19.31 -12.43 -7.88
N LYS A 123 18.02 -12.15 -7.69
CA LYS A 123 16.93 -12.97 -8.22
C LYS A 123 15.61 -12.21 -8.25
N VAL A 124 14.71 -12.56 -9.18
CA VAL A 124 13.33 -12.09 -9.15
C VAL A 124 12.55 -12.95 -8.14
N ILE A 125 11.87 -12.30 -7.19
CA ILE A 125 11.15 -12.97 -6.09
C ILE A 125 9.62 -12.85 -6.20
N GLY A 126 9.11 -11.91 -6.98
CA GLY A 126 7.68 -11.79 -7.25
C GLY A 126 7.37 -10.90 -8.44
N LYS A 127 6.19 -11.10 -9.04
CA LYS A 127 5.63 -10.24 -10.09
C LYS A 127 4.27 -9.74 -9.64
N GLY A 128 4.07 -8.43 -9.75
CA GLY A 128 2.79 -7.78 -9.49
C GLY A 128 2.17 -7.24 -10.78
N ALA A 129 0.96 -6.70 -10.66
CA ALA A 129 0.22 -6.14 -11.78
C ALA A 129 0.88 -4.90 -12.43
N PHE A 130 1.79 -4.21 -11.73
CA PHE A 130 2.39 -2.94 -12.14
C PHE A 130 3.92 -3.00 -12.25
N GLY A 131 4.49 -4.20 -12.09
CA GLY A 131 5.93 -4.39 -12.05
C GLY A 131 6.35 -5.64 -11.30
N GLU A 132 7.55 -5.62 -10.72
CA GLU A 132 8.17 -6.81 -10.16
C GLU A 132 9.05 -6.50 -8.95
N VAL A 133 9.22 -7.51 -8.10
CA VAL A 133 10.02 -7.45 -6.89
C VAL A 133 11.25 -8.32 -7.07
N ARG A 134 12.41 -7.72 -6.88
CA ARG A 134 13.72 -8.35 -7.05
C ARG A 134 14.48 -8.36 -5.74
N LEU A 135 15.11 -9.48 -5.41
CA LEU A 135 16.15 -9.53 -4.40
C LEU A 135 17.40 -8.85 -4.94
N VAL A 136 17.88 -7.82 -4.24
CA VAL A 136 19.07 -7.05 -4.64
C VAL A 136 20.08 -6.99 -3.51
N GLN A 137 21.36 -6.95 -3.88
CA GLN A 137 22.46 -6.75 -2.95
C GLN A 137 23.12 -5.40 -3.26
N LYS A 138 23.22 -4.54 -2.25
CA LYS A 138 23.87 -3.25 -2.41
C LYS A 138 25.39 -3.45 -2.48
N VAL A 139 26.03 -2.91 -3.51
CA VAL A 139 27.44 -3.21 -3.85
C VAL A 139 28.41 -2.68 -2.77
N ASP A 140 28.08 -1.56 -2.13
CA ASP A 140 28.99 -0.91 -1.19
C ASP A 140 29.01 -1.56 0.21
N THR A 141 27.87 -2.07 0.66
CA THR A 141 27.66 -2.59 2.01
C THR A 141 27.48 -4.11 2.04
N GLY A 142 27.24 -4.73 0.88
CA GLY A 142 26.91 -6.14 0.75
C GLY A 142 25.55 -6.52 1.37
N ARG A 143 24.76 -5.55 1.82
CA ARG A 143 23.44 -5.79 2.44
C ARG A 143 22.40 -6.15 1.40
N VAL A 144 21.51 -7.05 1.78
CA VAL A 144 20.43 -7.58 0.95
C VAL A 144 19.15 -6.79 1.20
N TYR A 145 18.44 -6.48 0.12
CA TYR A 145 17.20 -5.71 0.11
C TYR A 145 16.21 -6.30 -0.90
N ALA A 146 14.92 -6.00 -0.71
CA ALA A 146 13.91 -6.22 -1.73
C ALA A 146 13.69 -4.92 -2.52
N MET A 147 13.84 -4.97 -3.84
CA MET A 147 13.61 -3.86 -4.75
C MET A 147 12.32 -4.07 -5.51
N LYS A 148 11.28 -3.28 -5.19
CA LYS A 148 10.03 -3.23 -5.96
C LYS A 148 10.20 -2.19 -7.07
N THR A 149 10.06 -2.65 -8.31
CA THR A 149 10.19 -1.86 -9.53
C THR A 149 8.80 -1.66 -10.11
N LEU A 150 8.38 -0.41 -10.30
CA LEU A 150 7.04 -0.04 -10.78
C LEU A 150 7.13 0.73 -12.09
N GLN A 151 6.31 0.39 -13.09
CA GLN A 151 6.32 1.04 -14.40
C GLN A 151 5.54 2.36 -14.39
N LYS A 152 6.21 3.49 -14.71
CA LYS A 152 5.57 4.81 -14.77
C LYS A 152 4.45 4.87 -15.81
N ALA A 153 4.67 4.27 -16.98
CA ALA A 153 3.70 4.28 -18.08
C ALA A 153 2.39 3.57 -17.72
N GLU A 154 2.47 2.45 -17.01
CA GLU A 154 1.29 1.69 -16.60
C GLU A 154 0.52 2.39 -15.48
N MET A 155 1.22 3.01 -14.54
CA MET A 155 0.61 3.80 -13.46
C MET A 155 -0.19 5.00 -13.98
N LEU A 156 0.35 5.72 -14.97
CA LEU A 156 -0.31 6.86 -15.58
C LEU A 156 -1.53 6.46 -16.41
N LYS A 157 -1.46 5.32 -17.12
CA LYS A 157 -2.61 4.79 -17.86
C LYS A 157 -3.81 4.46 -16.97
N ARG A 158 -3.56 4.08 -15.71
CA ARG A 158 -4.59 3.65 -14.75
C ARG A 158 -4.90 4.68 -13.66
N ASP A 159 -4.34 5.89 -13.76
CA ASP A 159 -4.51 7.00 -12.81
C ASP A 159 -4.22 6.66 -11.33
N GLN A 160 -3.20 5.81 -11.08
CA GLN A 160 -2.86 5.32 -9.74
C GLN A 160 -1.70 6.06 -9.06
N LEU A 161 -1.45 7.30 -9.47
CA LEU A 161 -0.32 8.10 -8.96
C LEU A 161 -0.47 8.50 -7.49
N SER A 162 -1.71 8.81 -7.08
CA SER A 162 -2.08 9.09 -5.69
C SER A 162 -1.69 7.93 -4.78
N HIS A 163 -1.99 6.70 -5.21
CA HIS A 163 -1.77 5.49 -4.44
C HIS A 163 -0.28 5.22 -4.15
N VAL A 164 0.58 5.34 -5.16
CA VAL A 164 2.01 5.08 -4.97
C VAL A 164 2.69 6.15 -4.12
N ARG A 165 2.19 7.40 -4.17
CA ARG A 165 2.64 8.44 -3.24
C ARG A 165 2.21 8.13 -1.81
N ALA A 166 0.96 7.71 -1.59
CA ALA A 166 0.46 7.31 -0.29
C ALA A 166 1.23 6.10 0.29
N GLU A 167 1.52 5.08 -0.53
CA GLU A 167 2.35 3.92 -0.14
C GLU A 167 3.75 4.36 0.28
N ARG A 168 4.40 5.22 -0.51
CA ARG A 168 5.72 5.78 -0.17
C ARG A 168 5.69 6.51 1.16
N ASP A 169 4.71 7.40 1.35
CA ASP A 169 4.63 8.26 2.54
C ASP A 169 4.37 7.42 3.80
N LEU A 170 3.43 6.46 3.72
CA LEU A 170 3.18 5.51 4.80
C LEU A 170 4.46 4.75 5.16
N LEU A 171 5.15 4.16 4.19
CA LEU A 171 6.36 3.37 4.45
C LEU A 171 7.56 4.21 4.94
N ALA A 172 7.61 5.48 4.51
CA ALA A 172 8.64 6.44 4.92
C ALA A 172 8.42 6.92 6.36
N GLU A 173 7.18 7.14 6.76
CA GLU A 173 6.79 7.57 8.11
C GLU A 173 6.70 6.40 9.09
N SER A 174 6.38 5.19 8.62
CA SER A 174 6.18 4.03 9.49
C SER A 174 7.48 3.58 10.14
N THR A 175 7.57 3.72 11.46
CA THR A 175 8.59 3.09 12.31
C THR A 175 8.08 1.84 13.01
N SER A 176 6.81 1.48 12.75
CA SER A 176 6.16 0.32 13.35
C SER A 176 6.84 -0.99 12.94
N PRO A 177 7.09 -1.91 13.89
CA PRO A 177 7.68 -3.22 13.57
C PRO A 177 6.79 -4.09 12.67
N TRP A 178 5.48 -3.80 12.63
CA TRP A 178 4.46 -4.53 11.89
C TRP A 178 4.39 -4.19 10.39
N VAL A 179 5.09 -3.16 9.95
CA VAL A 179 5.10 -2.71 8.56
C VAL A 179 6.49 -2.95 7.96
N VAL A 180 6.55 -3.32 6.68
CA VAL A 180 7.81 -3.44 5.95
C VAL A 180 8.55 -2.10 5.92
N GLN A 181 9.83 -2.12 6.27
CA GLN A 181 10.63 -0.90 6.31
C GLN A 181 11.13 -0.49 4.92
N LEU A 182 10.79 0.72 4.47
CA LEU A 182 11.39 1.39 3.30
C LEU A 182 12.72 2.06 3.67
N TYR A 183 13.81 1.74 2.98
CA TYR A 183 15.11 2.37 3.17
C TYR A 183 15.38 3.49 2.17
N TYR A 184 15.12 3.23 0.89
CA TYR A 184 15.38 4.19 -0.17
C TYR A 184 14.25 4.13 -1.19
N SER A 185 13.96 5.26 -1.82
CA SER A 185 13.20 5.28 -3.06
C SER A 185 13.89 6.21 -4.05
N PHE A 186 13.90 5.80 -5.31
CA PHE A 186 14.47 6.57 -6.39
C PHE A 186 13.69 6.29 -7.68
N GLN A 187 13.97 7.04 -8.72
CA GLN A 187 13.29 6.92 -10.00
C GLN A 187 14.26 7.09 -11.14
N ASP A 188 13.94 6.49 -12.27
CA ASP A 188 14.56 6.76 -13.55
C ASP A 188 13.48 7.22 -14.56
N PRO A 189 13.80 7.40 -15.86
CA PRO A 189 12.80 7.82 -16.85
C PRO A 189 11.64 6.84 -17.07
N LEU A 190 11.77 5.57 -16.69
CA LEU A 190 10.83 4.50 -17.03
C LEU A 190 10.13 3.88 -15.81
N TYR A 191 10.84 3.81 -14.68
CA TYR A 191 10.48 3.07 -13.49
C TYR A 191 10.64 3.90 -12.22
N LEU A 192 9.85 3.52 -11.22
CA LEU A 192 10.04 3.88 -9.82
C LEU A 192 10.61 2.69 -9.06
N TYR A 193 11.54 2.96 -8.15
CA TYR A 193 12.21 1.95 -7.34
C TYR A 193 11.97 2.21 -5.87
N LEU A 194 11.50 1.18 -5.17
CA LEU A 194 11.33 1.16 -3.72
C LEU A 194 12.25 0.08 -3.14
N ILE A 195 13.22 0.48 -2.32
CA ILE A 195 14.17 -0.41 -1.66
C ILE A 195 13.70 -0.66 -0.23
N MET A 196 13.27 -1.89 0.02
CA MET A 196 12.65 -2.34 1.26
C MET A 196 13.52 -3.39 1.95
N GLU A 197 13.25 -3.65 3.24
CA GLU A 197 13.82 -4.81 3.91
C GLU A 197 13.41 -6.12 3.20
N PHE A 198 14.35 -7.06 3.09
CA PHE A 198 14.05 -8.37 2.55
C PHE A 198 13.51 -9.29 3.65
N LEU A 199 12.32 -9.84 3.43
CA LEU A 199 11.66 -10.78 4.34
C LEU A 199 11.79 -12.20 3.77
N PRO A 200 12.68 -13.04 4.31
CA PRO A 200 13.04 -14.32 3.71
C PRO A 200 12.00 -15.43 3.93
N GLY A 201 11.00 -15.22 4.81
CA GLY A 201 9.95 -16.19 5.09
C GLY A 201 8.90 -16.30 4.00
N GLY A 202 8.96 -15.46 2.97
CA GLY A 202 7.95 -15.40 1.91
C GLY A 202 6.68 -14.70 2.38
N ASP A 203 5.56 -15.10 1.80
CA ASP A 203 4.23 -14.58 2.06
C ASP A 203 3.31 -15.65 2.68
N LEU A 204 2.26 -15.20 3.37
CA LEU A 204 1.27 -16.06 4.02
C LEU A 204 0.54 -16.94 3.00
N MET A 205 0.33 -16.47 1.77
CA MET A 205 -0.27 -17.27 0.70
C MET A 205 0.57 -18.50 0.38
N THR A 206 1.88 -18.34 0.15
CA THR A 206 2.82 -19.44 -0.10
C THR A 206 2.87 -20.40 1.09
N MET A 207 2.74 -19.89 2.32
CA MET A 207 2.63 -20.73 3.51
C MET A 207 1.33 -21.56 3.52
N LEU A 208 0.18 -20.96 3.19
CA LEU A 208 -1.10 -21.67 3.05
C LEU A 208 -1.06 -22.70 1.92
N MET A 209 -0.44 -22.38 0.78
CA MET A 209 -0.27 -23.33 -0.32
C MET A 209 0.51 -24.58 0.09
N LYS A 210 1.50 -24.44 0.98
CA LYS A 210 2.37 -25.52 1.42
C LYS A 210 1.75 -26.41 2.50
N TYR A 211 0.98 -25.83 3.42
CA TYR A 211 0.47 -26.55 4.59
C TYR A 211 -1.03 -26.87 4.54
N ASP A 212 -1.76 -26.38 3.53
CA ASP A 212 -3.20 -26.53 3.33
C ASP A 212 -4.06 -25.85 4.41
N ILE A 213 -3.95 -26.31 5.65
CA ILE A 213 -4.80 -25.89 6.77
C ILE A 213 -3.92 -25.68 8.01
N PHE A 214 -4.20 -24.61 8.75
CA PHE A 214 -3.57 -24.35 10.04
C PHE A 214 -4.45 -24.84 11.19
N SER A 215 -3.80 -25.27 12.27
CA SER A 215 -4.51 -25.52 13.53
C SER A 215 -4.95 -24.20 14.16
N GLU A 216 -5.98 -24.24 14.98
CA GLU A 216 -6.51 -23.04 15.64
C GLU A 216 -5.44 -22.29 16.44
N ASN A 217 -4.50 -23.00 17.07
CA ASN A 217 -3.41 -22.36 17.81
C ASN A 217 -2.47 -21.57 16.90
N VAL A 218 -2.19 -22.09 15.70
CA VAL A 218 -1.35 -21.40 14.70
C VAL A 218 -2.11 -20.22 14.10
N THR A 219 -3.38 -20.42 13.76
CA THR A 219 -4.26 -19.35 13.27
C THR A 219 -4.42 -18.24 14.31
N ARG A 220 -4.63 -18.57 15.59
CA ARG A 220 -4.73 -17.59 16.69
C ARG A 220 -3.51 -16.69 16.77
N PHE A 221 -2.31 -17.26 16.68
CA PHE A 221 -1.07 -16.49 16.68
C PHE A 221 -1.00 -15.52 15.49
N TYR A 222 -1.17 -16.02 14.26
CA TYR A 222 -1.05 -15.19 13.06
C TYR A 222 -2.15 -14.14 12.96
N ILE A 223 -3.40 -14.48 13.30
CA ILE A 223 -4.50 -13.52 13.31
C ILE A 223 -4.28 -12.46 14.39
N ALA A 224 -3.79 -12.81 15.58
CA ALA A 224 -3.45 -11.82 16.61
C ALA A 224 -2.36 -10.84 16.13
N GLU A 225 -1.33 -11.33 15.44
CA GLU A 225 -0.30 -10.47 14.84
C GLU A 225 -0.88 -9.56 13.75
N CYS A 226 -1.77 -10.09 12.90
CA CYS A 226 -2.48 -9.29 11.91
C CYS A 226 -3.34 -8.20 12.55
N VAL A 227 -4.01 -8.48 13.68
CA VAL A 227 -4.80 -7.48 14.41
C VAL A 227 -3.92 -6.30 14.84
N LEU A 228 -2.76 -6.59 15.46
CA LEU A 228 -1.81 -5.55 15.88
C LEU A 228 -1.23 -4.78 14.68
N ALA A 229 -0.97 -5.48 13.58
CA ALA A 229 -0.44 -4.86 12.38
C ALA A 229 -1.44 -3.89 11.73
N VAL A 230 -2.71 -4.32 11.57
CA VAL A 230 -3.79 -3.50 11.03
C VAL A 230 -4.10 -2.32 11.96
N GLU A 231 -4.15 -2.54 13.26
CA GLU A 231 -4.33 -1.47 14.24
C GLU A 231 -3.21 -0.44 14.17
N ALA A 232 -1.96 -0.86 14.06
CA ALA A 232 -0.83 0.06 13.92
C ALA A 232 -0.98 0.94 12.67
N VAL A 233 -1.44 0.38 11.55
CA VAL A 233 -1.71 1.11 10.31
C VAL A 233 -2.86 2.11 10.49
N HIS A 234 -3.95 1.69 11.14
CA HIS A 234 -5.10 2.56 11.45
C HIS A 234 -4.74 3.70 12.39
N ASN A 235 -3.86 3.46 13.36
CA ASN A 235 -3.37 4.49 14.30
C ASN A 235 -2.50 5.54 13.61
N MET A 236 -1.86 5.20 12.49
CA MET A 236 -1.15 6.16 11.63
C MET A 236 -2.10 6.93 10.70
N GLY A 237 -3.41 6.67 10.75
CA GLY A 237 -4.42 7.34 9.94
C GLY A 237 -4.62 6.76 8.53
N PHE A 238 -4.06 5.57 8.27
CA PHE A 238 -4.18 4.89 6.98
C PHE A 238 -5.15 3.70 7.07
N ILE A 239 -5.77 3.36 5.96
CA ILE A 239 -6.62 2.17 5.82
C ILE A 239 -6.02 1.31 4.72
N HIS A 240 -5.81 0.02 4.95
CA HIS A 240 -5.05 -0.83 4.02
C HIS A 240 -5.85 -1.20 2.77
N ARG A 241 -7.12 -1.60 2.93
CA ARG A 241 -8.11 -1.91 1.86
C ARG A 241 -7.83 -3.13 0.99
N ASP A 242 -6.60 -3.61 0.97
CA ASP A 242 -6.17 -4.81 0.23
C ASP A 242 -5.46 -5.82 1.15
N ILE A 243 -6.06 -6.10 2.31
CA ILE A 243 -5.55 -7.14 3.20
C ILE A 243 -5.84 -8.50 2.57
N LYS A 244 -4.78 -9.22 2.20
CA LYS A 244 -4.84 -10.56 1.61
C LYS A 244 -3.60 -11.37 2.00
N PRO A 245 -3.63 -12.71 1.91
CA PRO A 245 -2.48 -13.55 2.28
C PRO A 245 -1.21 -13.24 1.49
N ASP A 246 -1.32 -12.79 0.23
CA ASP A 246 -0.16 -12.39 -0.59
C ASP A 246 0.57 -11.14 -0.06
N ASN A 247 -0.15 -10.24 0.62
CA ASN A 247 0.38 -8.96 1.15
C ASN A 247 0.93 -9.08 2.58
N ILE A 248 0.74 -10.24 3.22
CA ILE A 248 1.24 -10.53 4.56
C ILE A 248 2.55 -11.30 4.42
N LEU A 249 3.66 -10.65 4.76
CA LEU A 249 5.01 -11.22 4.65
C LEU A 249 5.52 -11.74 5.99
N ILE A 250 6.44 -12.69 5.92
CA ILE A 250 6.99 -13.39 7.09
C ILE A 250 8.48 -13.06 7.24
N ASP A 251 8.86 -12.59 8.42
CA ASP A 251 10.25 -12.27 8.73
C ASP A 251 11.11 -13.51 9.03
N LYS A 252 12.41 -13.30 9.26
CA LYS A 252 13.37 -14.39 9.56
C LYS A 252 13.04 -15.18 10.83
N ASN A 253 12.28 -14.59 11.75
CA ASN A 253 11.89 -15.18 13.02
C ASN A 253 10.53 -15.90 12.90
N GLY A 254 9.79 -15.67 11.82
CA GLY A 254 8.47 -16.24 11.56
C GLY A 254 7.30 -15.31 11.93
N HIS A 255 7.58 -14.05 12.28
CA HIS A 255 6.55 -13.04 12.60
C HIS A 255 6.06 -12.31 11.35
N LEU A 256 4.83 -11.82 11.43
CA LEU A 256 4.19 -11.13 10.32
C LEU A 256 4.59 -9.66 10.21
N LYS A 257 4.61 -9.21 8.95
CA LYS A 257 4.73 -7.81 8.53
C LYS A 257 3.80 -7.56 7.34
N LEU A 258 3.11 -6.43 7.36
CA LEU A 258 2.28 -5.98 6.25
C LEU A 258 3.12 -5.34 5.16
N SER A 259 2.79 -5.68 3.93
CA SER A 259 3.40 -5.16 2.70
C SER A 259 2.32 -4.70 1.72
N ASP A 260 2.74 -3.94 0.70
CA ASP A 260 1.89 -3.49 -0.41
C ASP A 260 0.67 -2.65 0.01
N PHE A 261 0.95 -1.41 0.43
CA PHE A 261 -0.07 -0.39 0.71
C PHE A 261 -0.52 0.35 -0.55
N GLY A 262 -0.32 -0.25 -1.73
CA GLY A 262 -0.60 0.36 -3.04
C GLY A 262 -2.07 0.65 -3.32
N LEU A 263 -2.98 0.35 -2.38
CA LEU A 263 -4.39 0.72 -2.44
C LEU A 263 -4.81 1.61 -1.25
N SER A 264 -3.87 1.97 -0.37
CA SER A 264 -4.13 2.57 0.95
C SER A 264 -4.45 4.06 0.95
N THR A 265 -4.84 4.66 -0.19
CA THR A 265 -5.79 5.79 -0.33
C THR A 265 -5.67 6.49 -1.70
N GLY A 266 -6.80 6.62 -2.41
CA GLY A 266 -6.93 7.51 -3.58
C GLY A 266 -7.77 7.02 -4.77
N LEU A 267 -9.06 6.70 -4.57
CA LEU A 267 -10.04 6.31 -5.60
C LEU A 267 -9.93 4.89 -6.20
N HIS A 268 -10.10 3.86 -5.36
CA HIS A 268 -10.91 2.71 -5.80
C HIS A 268 -12.41 3.06 -5.69
N ARG A 269 -12.81 4.20 -6.25
CA ARG A 269 -14.12 4.82 -6.00
C ARG A 269 -15.14 4.54 -7.09
N GLN A 270 -14.73 4.07 -8.28
CA GLN A 270 -15.66 4.02 -9.42
C GLN A 270 -15.41 2.83 -10.36
N THR A 271 -14.17 2.51 -10.74
CA THR A 271 -13.93 1.58 -11.86
C THR A 271 -14.36 0.14 -11.58
N ASP A 272 -14.05 -0.41 -10.42
CA ASP A 272 -14.29 -1.83 -10.17
C ASP A 272 -15.73 -2.07 -9.74
N ALA A 273 -16.31 -1.20 -8.90
CA ALA A 273 -17.72 -1.24 -8.57
C ALA A 273 -18.61 -1.07 -9.81
N GLU A 274 -18.27 -0.15 -10.73
CA GLU A 274 -18.97 -0.03 -12.02
C GLU A 274 -18.70 -1.22 -12.95
N TYR A 275 -17.48 -1.76 -12.95
CA TYR A 275 -17.14 -2.97 -13.72
C TYR A 275 -18.00 -4.15 -13.30
N TYR A 276 -18.09 -4.44 -11.99
CA TYR A 276 -18.93 -5.52 -11.46
C TYR A 276 -20.42 -5.23 -11.67
N LYS A 277 -20.86 -3.97 -11.51
CA LYS A 277 -22.24 -3.58 -11.81
C LYS A 277 -22.61 -3.81 -13.29
N ARG A 278 -21.74 -3.40 -14.23
CA ARG A 278 -21.93 -3.66 -15.67
C ARG A 278 -21.94 -5.15 -15.99
N LEU A 279 -21.11 -5.94 -15.31
CA LEU A 279 -21.04 -7.39 -15.49
C LEU A 279 -22.32 -8.08 -14.98
N LEU A 280 -22.91 -7.61 -13.89
CA LEU A 280 -24.22 -8.05 -13.39
C LEU A 280 -25.34 -7.65 -14.33
N GLU A 281 -25.34 -6.41 -14.82
CA GLU A 281 -26.31 -5.90 -15.79
C GLU A 281 -26.25 -6.69 -17.12
N GLN A 282 -25.05 -7.06 -17.58
CA GLN A 282 -24.88 -7.92 -18.76
C GLN A 282 -25.40 -9.34 -18.56
N GLN A 283 -25.33 -9.89 -17.35
CA GLN A 283 -25.90 -11.21 -17.05
C GLN A 283 -27.42 -11.18 -16.80
N GLN A 284 -27.98 -10.02 -16.44
CA GLN A 284 -29.43 -9.82 -16.28
C GLN A 284 -30.15 -9.45 -17.59
N ALA A 285 -29.43 -9.18 -18.67
CA ALA A 285 -30.04 -9.03 -19.98
C ALA A 285 -30.76 -10.35 -20.38
N PRO A 286 -32.04 -10.33 -20.77
CA PRO A 286 -32.75 -11.53 -21.18
C PRO A 286 -32.04 -12.10 -22.42
N ARG A 287 -31.31 -13.21 -22.24
CA ARG A 287 -30.84 -14.00 -23.38
C ARG A 287 -32.08 -14.52 -24.09
N ASN A 288 -32.32 -14.00 -25.30
CA ASN A 288 -33.29 -14.57 -26.23
C ASN A 288 -33.07 -16.09 -26.30
N VAL A 289 -34.09 -16.82 -25.84
CA VAL A 289 -34.15 -18.29 -25.83
C VAL A 289 -34.33 -18.76 -27.27
N ALA A 290 -33.23 -18.81 -28.02
CA ALA A 290 -33.20 -19.40 -29.36
C ALA A 290 -31.77 -19.85 -29.69
N ARG A 291 -31.27 -20.81 -28.91
CA ARG A 291 -30.20 -21.70 -29.37
C ARG A 291 -30.27 -22.98 -28.55
N ASN A 292 -30.58 -24.07 -29.25
CA ASN A 292 -30.50 -25.45 -28.78
C ASN A 292 -29.06 -25.76 -28.35
N SER A 293 -28.68 -25.35 -27.15
CA SER A 293 -27.63 -26.01 -26.40
C SER A 293 -28.33 -26.98 -25.47
N VAL A 294 -28.10 -28.27 -25.70
CA VAL A 294 -28.42 -29.32 -24.74
C VAL A 294 -28.00 -28.81 -23.36
N GLU A 295 -28.97 -28.58 -22.48
CA GLU A 295 -28.68 -28.44 -21.06
C GLU A 295 -28.02 -29.76 -20.69
N VAL A 296 -26.69 -29.75 -20.62
CA VAL A 296 -25.99 -30.71 -19.82
C VAL A 296 -26.52 -30.39 -18.44
N ASN A 297 -27.49 -31.17 -17.97
CA ASN A 297 -27.80 -31.29 -16.55
C ASN A 297 -26.45 -31.45 -15.90
N ALA A 298 -25.91 -30.36 -15.34
CA ALA A 298 -24.71 -30.40 -14.57
C ALA A 298 -25.09 -31.35 -13.45
N ILE A 299 -24.62 -32.59 -13.55
CA ILE A 299 -24.64 -33.50 -12.43
C ILE A 299 -23.97 -32.67 -11.35
N HIS A 300 -24.74 -32.26 -10.36
CA HIS A 300 -24.25 -31.57 -9.17
C HIS A 300 -23.44 -32.60 -8.39
N LEU A 301 -22.29 -32.98 -8.95
CA LEU A 301 -21.18 -33.53 -8.21
C LEU A 301 -20.82 -32.39 -7.27
N THR A 302 -21.35 -32.45 -6.05
CA THR A 302 -20.81 -31.72 -4.92
C THR A 302 -19.31 -31.96 -4.95
N MET A 303 -18.55 -30.96 -5.43
CA MET A 303 -17.09 -31.01 -5.43
C MET A 303 -16.69 -31.33 -4.00
N THR A 304 -15.88 -32.37 -3.82
CA THR A 304 -15.35 -32.70 -2.51
C THR A 304 -14.46 -31.56 -2.03
N ARG A 305 -14.35 -31.36 -0.71
CA ARG A 305 -13.49 -30.32 -0.13
C ARG A 305 -12.07 -30.34 -0.70
N ALA A 306 -11.50 -31.53 -0.92
CA ALA A 306 -10.17 -31.69 -1.51
C ALA A 306 -10.10 -31.18 -2.96
N GLU A 307 -11.15 -31.39 -3.76
CA GLU A 307 -11.25 -30.87 -5.14
C GLU A 307 -11.41 -29.34 -5.14
N THR A 308 -12.17 -28.77 -4.20
CA THR A 308 -12.29 -27.32 -4.03
C THR A 308 -10.95 -26.68 -3.66
N ILE A 309 -10.19 -27.28 -2.74
CA ILE A 309 -8.85 -26.81 -2.38
C ILE A 309 -7.91 -26.90 -3.59
N ALA A 310 -7.94 -28.01 -4.34
CA ALA A 310 -7.10 -28.21 -5.51
C ALA A 310 -7.42 -27.23 -6.65
N THR A 311 -8.70 -27.01 -6.96
CA THR A 311 -9.16 -26.06 -7.98
C THR A 311 -8.82 -24.64 -7.58
N TRP A 312 -9.05 -24.26 -6.32
CA TRP A 312 -8.68 -22.97 -5.77
C TRP A 312 -7.17 -22.73 -5.86
N LYS A 313 -6.32 -23.67 -5.40
CA LYS A 313 -4.86 -23.54 -5.51
C LYS A 313 -4.38 -23.37 -6.96
N LYS A 314 -4.95 -24.12 -7.89
CA LYS A 314 -4.60 -24.05 -9.32
C LYS A 314 -5.00 -22.71 -9.93
N ASN A 315 -6.20 -22.22 -9.61
CA ASN A 315 -6.69 -20.94 -10.11
C ASN A 315 -5.94 -19.78 -9.47
N ARG A 316 -5.60 -19.86 -8.18
CA ARG A 316 -4.92 -18.80 -7.45
C ARG A 316 -3.51 -18.54 -7.95
N ARG A 317 -2.74 -19.59 -8.31
CA ARG A 317 -1.45 -19.41 -8.99
C ARG A 317 -1.57 -18.61 -10.28
N LYS A 318 -2.66 -18.78 -11.03
CA LYS A 318 -2.91 -17.98 -12.25
C LYS A 318 -3.37 -16.56 -11.91
N LEU A 319 -4.19 -16.40 -10.87
CA LEU A 319 -4.76 -15.12 -10.44
C LEU A 319 -3.73 -14.19 -9.77
N ALA A 320 -2.70 -14.74 -9.11
CA ALA A 320 -1.57 -13.95 -8.60
C ALA A 320 -0.87 -13.13 -9.70
N TYR A 321 -0.94 -13.59 -10.96
CA TYR A 321 -0.41 -12.91 -12.15
C TYR A 321 -1.43 -12.03 -12.87
N SER A 322 -2.70 -12.07 -12.47
CA SER A 322 -3.76 -11.29 -13.11
C SER A 322 -3.79 -9.87 -12.55
N THR A 323 -3.95 -8.90 -13.45
CA THR A 323 -4.07 -7.48 -13.09
C THR A 323 -5.36 -7.14 -12.33
N VAL A 324 -6.35 -8.03 -12.37
CA VAL A 324 -7.70 -7.79 -11.82
C VAL A 324 -7.84 -8.32 -10.37
N GLY A 325 -6.78 -8.93 -9.81
CA GLY A 325 -6.82 -9.50 -8.46
C GLY A 325 -7.95 -10.52 -8.28
N THR A 326 -8.30 -10.85 -7.04
CA THR A 326 -9.52 -11.61 -6.75
C THR A 326 -10.27 -10.93 -5.61
N PRO A 327 -11.58 -10.67 -5.75
CA PRO A 327 -12.35 -9.94 -4.75
C PRO A 327 -12.63 -10.72 -3.46
N ASP A 328 -12.04 -11.91 -3.26
CA ASP A 328 -12.37 -12.85 -2.17
C ASP A 328 -12.26 -12.24 -0.76
N TYR A 329 -11.38 -11.26 -0.57
CA TYR A 329 -11.11 -10.61 0.72
C TYR A 329 -11.73 -9.22 0.84
N ILE A 330 -12.44 -8.75 -0.20
CA ILE A 330 -13.00 -7.40 -0.23
C ILE A 330 -14.33 -7.39 0.52
N ALA A 331 -14.50 -6.40 1.39
CA ALA A 331 -15.72 -6.23 2.16
C ALA A 331 -16.91 -5.77 1.29
N PRO A 332 -18.15 -6.20 1.58
CA PRO A 332 -19.32 -5.86 0.77
C PRO A 332 -19.55 -4.35 0.65
N GLU A 333 -19.26 -3.58 1.70
CA GLU A 333 -19.42 -2.12 1.72
C GLU A 333 -18.52 -1.39 0.70
N VAL A 334 -17.36 -1.96 0.37
CA VAL A 334 -16.43 -1.38 -0.62
C VAL A 334 -17.08 -1.35 -2.00
N PHE A 335 -17.98 -2.29 -2.29
CA PHE A 335 -18.73 -2.34 -3.55
C PHE A 335 -19.98 -1.48 -3.56
N MET A 336 -20.55 -1.16 -2.39
CA MET A 336 -21.85 -0.50 -2.27
C MET A 336 -21.80 1.02 -2.52
N MET A 337 -20.63 1.61 -2.81
CA MET A 337 -20.44 3.05 -3.10
C MET A 337 -20.88 4.01 -1.99
N HIS A 338 -21.38 3.50 -0.87
CA HIS A 338 -21.55 4.24 0.38
C HIS A 338 -20.18 4.26 1.05
N GLY A 339 -19.73 5.42 1.51
CA GLY A 339 -18.38 5.58 2.05
C GLY A 339 -18.06 4.49 3.09
N TYR A 340 -16.88 3.87 2.95
CA TYR A 340 -16.36 2.87 3.88
C TYR A 340 -15.26 3.48 4.75
N GLY A 341 -15.10 2.95 5.96
CA GLY A 341 -14.07 3.33 6.91
C GLY A 341 -13.02 2.23 7.13
N LYS A 342 -12.37 2.29 8.28
CA LYS A 342 -11.28 1.38 8.70
C LYS A 342 -11.78 -0.05 8.96
N GLU A 343 -13.08 -0.22 9.12
CA GLU A 343 -13.72 -1.49 9.42
C GLU A 343 -13.58 -2.51 8.30
N CYS A 344 -13.43 -2.10 7.03
CA CYS A 344 -13.28 -3.00 5.89
C CYS A 344 -12.10 -3.98 6.04
N ASP A 345 -11.00 -3.56 6.68
CA ASP A 345 -9.82 -4.41 6.89
C ASP A 345 -10.12 -5.58 7.85
N TRP A 346 -11.06 -5.40 8.79
CA TRP A 346 -11.47 -6.47 9.72
C TRP A 346 -12.29 -7.57 9.03
N TRP A 347 -13.03 -7.23 7.97
CA TRP A 347 -13.69 -8.23 7.13
C TRP A 347 -12.66 -9.08 6.39
N SER A 348 -11.67 -8.43 5.77
CA SER A 348 -10.59 -9.12 5.09
C SER A 348 -9.85 -10.07 6.03
N LEU A 349 -9.62 -9.64 7.27
CA LEU A 349 -9.01 -10.49 8.29
C LEU A 349 -9.87 -11.71 8.63
N GLY A 350 -11.19 -11.56 8.71
CA GLY A 350 -12.13 -12.69 8.87
C GLY A 350 -12.06 -13.67 7.71
N ALA A 351 -12.00 -13.17 6.46
CA ALA A 351 -11.84 -14.02 5.28
C ALA A 351 -10.50 -14.80 5.28
N ILE A 352 -9.41 -14.17 5.73
CA ILE A 352 -8.10 -14.83 5.90
C ILE A 352 -8.16 -15.88 7.03
N MET A 353 -8.80 -15.57 8.15
CA MET A 353 -8.98 -16.53 9.24
C MET A 353 -9.76 -17.76 8.78
N PHE A 354 -10.82 -17.57 7.99
CA PHE A 354 -11.59 -18.66 7.41
C PHE A 354 -10.72 -19.52 6.48
N GLU A 355 -9.94 -18.88 5.61
CA GLU A 355 -9.03 -19.58 4.71
C GLU A 355 -7.96 -20.40 5.46
N CYS A 356 -7.37 -19.84 6.52
CA CYS A 356 -6.41 -20.55 7.36
C CYS A 356 -7.00 -21.83 8.00
N LEU A 357 -8.27 -21.81 8.38
CA LEU A 357 -8.93 -22.92 9.10
C LEU A 357 -9.59 -23.94 8.15
N VAL A 358 -10.12 -23.47 7.03
CA VAL A 358 -10.91 -24.30 6.09
C VAL A 358 -10.08 -24.74 4.89
N GLY A 359 -9.10 -23.92 4.46
CA GLY A 359 -8.20 -24.17 3.34
C GLY A 359 -8.56 -23.44 2.04
N TYR A 360 -9.65 -22.68 2.02
CA TYR A 360 -10.09 -21.85 0.89
C TYR A 360 -10.91 -20.65 1.42
N PRO A 361 -10.96 -19.51 0.71
CA PRO A 361 -11.71 -18.36 1.18
C PRO A 361 -13.24 -18.56 1.04
N PRO A 362 -14.04 -17.95 1.92
CA PRO A 362 -15.46 -18.30 2.12
C PRO A 362 -16.33 -18.14 0.87
N PHE A 363 -15.99 -17.21 -0.03
CA PHE A 363 -16.79 -16.89 -1.21
C PHE A 363 -16.14 -17.32 -2.54
N CYS A 364 -15.15 -18.22 -2.49
CA CYS A 364 -14.43 -18.64 -3.69
C CYS A 364 -15.37 -19.20 -4.77
N SER A 365 -15.10 -18.82 -6.03
CA SER A 365 -15.85 -19.26 -7.21
C SER A 365 -14.92 -19.29 -8.42
N GLU A 366 -15.33 -19.96 -9.50
CA GLU A 366 -14.56 -19.99 -10.75
C GLU A 366 -14.52 -18.61 -11.43
N ASN A 367 -15.59 -17.82 -11.30
CA ASN A 367 -15.73 -16.50 -11.88
C ASN A 367 -15.74 -15.41 -10.81
N ALA A 368 -15.00 -14.31 -11.04
CA ALA A 368 -14.98 -13.15 -10.14
C ALA A 368 -16.37 -12.52 -9.94
N SER A 369 -17.22 -12.55 -10.98
CA SER A 369 -18.61 -12.09 -10.93
C SER A 369 -19.46 -12.86 -9.92
N ASP A 370 -19.24 -14.17 -9.81
CA ASP A 370 -20.01 -15.02 -8.92
C ASP A 370 -19.51 -14.90 -7.48
N THR A 371 -18.19 -14.76 -7.29
CA THR A 371 -17.59 -14.35 -6.01
C THR A 371 -18.19 -13.03 -5.52
N TYR A 372 -18.31 -12.02 -6.39
CA TYR A 372 -18.93 -10.74 -6.07
C TYR A 372 -20.39 -10.90 -5.58
N LYS A 373 -21.22 -11.69 -6.29
CA LYS A 373 -22.61 -11.95 -5.87
C LYS A 373 -22.68 -12.64 -4.51
N LYS A 374 -21.79 -13.61 -4.28
CA LYS A 374 -21.69 -14.32 -2.99
C LYS A 374 -21.32 -13.37 -1.85
N ILE A 375 -20.43 -12.40 -2.09
CA ILE A 375 -20.03 -11.39 -1.10
C ILE A 375 -21.18 -10.44 -0.78
N ILE A 376 -21.93 -9.95 -1.77
CA ILE A 376 -23.09 -9.07 -1.50
C ILE A 376 -24.18 -9.80 -0.73
N HIS A 377 -24.42 -11.07 -1.07
CA HIS A 377 -25.40 -11.92 -0.41
C HIS A 377 -24.75 -12.83 0.65
N TRP A 378 -23.69 -12.35 1.31
CA TRP A 378 -22.95 -13.12 2.29
C TRP A 378 -23.81 -13.81 3.38
N PRO A 379 -24.94 -13.25 3.87
CA PRO A 379 -25.73 -13.92 4.91
C PRO A 379 -26.29 -15.28 4.46
N ASN A 380 -26.47 -15.47 3.15
CA ASN A 380 -26.99 -16.70 2.55
C ASN A 380 -25.89 -17.60 1.98
N HIS A 381 -24.63 -17.18 2.02
CA HIS A 381 -23.51 -17.87 1.37
C HIS A 381 -22.34 -18.18 2.32
N LEU A 382 -22.33 -17.64 3.54
CA LEU A 382 -21.37 -18.00 4.56
C LEU A 382 -21.75 -19.34 5.21
N PHE A 383 -21.16 -20.42 4.70
CA PHE A 383 -21.36 -21.78 5.21
C PHE A 383 -20.06 -22.36 5.76
N PHE A 384 -20.15 -23.00 6.92
CA PHE A 384 -19.06 -23.75 7.53
C PHE A 384 -19.24 -25.22 7.17
N PRO A 385 -18.26 -25.86 6.50
CA PRO A 385 -18.36 -27.29 6.16
C PRO A 385 -18.42 -28.15 7.43
N GLU A 386 -19.37 -29.08 7.51
CA GLU A 386 -19.53 -30.00 8.66
C GLU A 386 -18.29 -30.88 8.90
N ASP A 387 -17.48 -31.10 7.86
CA ASP A 387 -16.23 -31.86 7.90
C ASP A 387 -15.07 -31.11 8.59
N VAL A 388 -15.27 -29.84 9.01
CA VAL A 388 -14.28 -29.03 9.70
C VAL A 388 -14.69 -28.90 11.17
N HIS A 389 -13.94 -29.51 12.08
CA HIS A 389 -14.12 -29.29 13.51
C HIS A 389 -13.53 -27.94 13.92
N LEU A 390 -14.33 -26.88 13.81
CA LEU A 390 -14.04 -25.55 14.35
C LEU A 390 -14.57 -25.46 15.78
N SER A 391 -13.83 -24.80 16.66
CA SER A 391 -14.29 -24.41 17.98
C SER A 391 -15.43 -23.38 17.87
N GLN A 392 -16.31 -23.36 18.88
CA GLN A 392 -17.42 -22.41 18.92
C GLN A 392 -16.90 -20.97 18.97
N GLU A 393 -15.76 -20.76 19.61
CA GLU A 393 -15.06 -19.49 19.72
C GLU A 393 -14.49 -19.03 18.37
N ALA A 394 -13.96 -19.95 17.55
CA ALA A 394 -13.48 -19.62 16.20
C ALA A 394 -14.64 -19.24 15.28
N GLU A 395 -15.75 -19.98 15.33
CA GLU A 395 -16.94 -19.69 14.55
C GLU A 395 -17.60 -18.37 14.96
N ASP A 396 -17.72 -18.10 16.27
CA ASP A 396 -18.27 -16.83 16.78
C ASP A 396 -17.43 -15.64 16.32
N LEU A 397 -16.09 -15.74 16.41
CA LEU A 397 -15.20 -14.68 15.92
C LEU A 397 -15.39 -14.44 14.42
N LEU A 398 -15.44 -15.50 13.61
CA LEU A 398 -15.64 -15.40 12.16
C LEU A 398 -16.97 -14.73 11.81
N ARG A 399 -18.06 -15.13 12.45
CA ARG A 399 -19.40 -14.53 12.23
C ARG A 399 -19.44 -13.06 12.63
N ARG A 400 -18.72 -12.66 13.68
CA ARG A 400 -18.65 -11.27 14.15
C ARG A 400 -17.72 -10.38 13.34
N LEU A 401 -16.67 -10.94 12.73
CA LEU A 401 -15.82 -10.22 11.78
C LEU A 401 -16.51 -10.08 10.42
N MET A 402 -17.17 -11.15 9.97
CA MET A 402 -17.88 -11.23 8.69
C MET A 402 -19.35 -10.82 8.83
N THR A 403 -19.59 -9.62 9.35
CA THR A 403 -20.92 -8.98 9.39
C THR A 403 -20.90 -7.62 8.69
N TRP A 404 -22.06 -6.95 8.63
CA TRP A 404 -22.18 -5.58 8.12
C TRP A 404 -21.30 -4.61 8.90
N ALA A 405 -20.79 -3.57 8.23
CA ALA A 405 -19.87 -2.58 8.78
C ALA A 405 -20.34 -2.00 10.13
N ASP A 406 -21.63 -1.70 10.28
CA ASP A 406 -22.20 -1.10 11.50
C ASP A 406 -22.22 -2.02 12.72
N GLN A 407 -22.18 -3.34 12.49
CA GLN A 407 -22.25 -4.37 13.54
C GLN A 407 -20.90 -5.03 13.80
N ARG A 408 -19.85 -4.66 13.06
CA ARG A 408 -18.54 -5.28 13.15
C ARG A 408 -17.83 -4.89 14.45
N LEU A 409 -17.12 -5.85 15.05
CA LEU A 409 -16.41 -5.60 16.31
C LEU A 409 -15.33 -4.53 16.13
N PRO A 410 -15.24 -3.55 17.03
CA PRO A 410 -14.08 -2.67 17.10
C PRO A 410 -12.85 -3.43 17.63
N VAL A 411 -11.66 -2.88 17.37
CA VAL A 411 -10.37 -3.50 17.73
C VAL A 411 -10.28 -3.95 19.20
N ASP A 412 -10.80 -3.15 20.13
CA ASP A 412 -10.78 -3.47 21.56
C ASP A 412 -11.60 -4.73 21.88
N GLN A 413 -12.74 -4.90 21.21
CA GLN A 413 -13.60 -6.08 21.38
C GLN A 413 -13.05 -7.30 20.64
N ILE A 414 -12.34 -7.10 19.52
CA ILE A 414 -11.62 -8.19 18.84
C ILE A 414 -10.55 -8.74 19.79
N LYS A 415 -9.76 -7.87 20.44
CA LYS A 415 -8.70 -8.29 21.38
C LYS A 415 -9.23 -8.99 22.62
N ALA A 416 -10.42 -8.61 23.10
CA ALA A 416 -11.08 -9.20 24.26
C ALA A 416 -11.88 -10.49 23.94
N HIS A 417 -11.88 -10.94 22.68
CA HIS A 417 -12.67 -12.10 22.28
C HIS A 417 -12.13 -13.41 22.91
N PRO A 418 -12.99 -14.35 23.36
CA PRO A 418 -12.55 -15.61 23.97
C PRO A 418 -11.61 -16.45 23.09
N PHE A 419 -11.70 -16.29 21.77
CA PHE A 419 -10.79 -16.94 20.84
C PHE A 419 -9.31 -16.58 21.08
N PHE A 420 -9.02 -15.39 21.61
CA PHE A 420 -7.65 -14.94 21.93
C PHE A 420 -7.27 -15.16 23.40
N ASP A 421 -8.00 -16.01 24.13
CA ASP A 421 -7.63 -16.33 25.51
C ASP A 421 -6.19 -16.89 25.58
N GLY A 422 -5.41 -16.39 26.54
CA GLY A 422 -4.00 -16.69 26.70
C GLY A 422 -3.03 -15.97 25.74
N VAL A 423 -3.50 -15.05 24.89
CA VAL A 423 -2.62 -14.22 24.04
C VAL A 423 -2.21 -12.95 24.78
N ASP A 424 -0.90 -12.76 24.95
CA ASP A 424 -0.34 -11.49 25.41
C ASP A 424 -0.01 -10.58 24.21
N TRP A 425 -0.77 -9.49 24.10
CA TRP A 425 -0.68 -8.54 22.99
C TRP A 425 0.60 -7.69 23.00
N GLU A 426 1.26 -7.51 24.14
CA GLU A 426 2.49 -6.72 24.23
C GLU A 426 3.73 -7.56 23.90
N THR A 427 3.74 -8.82 24.34
CA THR A 427 4.90 -9.71 24.16
C THR A 427 4.79 -10.63 22.95
N LEU A 428 3.70 -10.59 22.17
CA LEU A 428 3.44 -11.48 21.03
C LEU A 428 4.62 -11.57 20.05
N ARG A 429 5.28 -10.45 19.77
CA ARG A 429 6.44 -10.38 18.86
C ARG A 429 7.75 -10.90 19.47
N LEU A 430 7.81 -11.06 20.78
CA LEU A 430 8.95 -11.64 21.50
C LEU A 430 8.81 -13.15 21.64
N LEU A 431 7.59 -13.68 21.55
CA LEU A 431 7.33 -15.12 21.57
C LEU A 431 7.89 -15.79 20.32
N GLN A 432 8.26 -17.06 20.43
CA GLN A 432 8.70 -17.81 19.27
C GLN A 432 7.51 -18.10 18.35
N ALA A 433 7.59 -17.66 17.10
CA ALA A 433 6.54 -17.91 16.12
C ALA A 433 6.32 -19.42 15.88
N PRO A 434 5.08 -19.87 15.62
CA PRO A 434 4.77 -21.29 15.42
C PRO A 434 5.54 -21.94 14.27
N ARG A 435 5.85 -21.18 13.22
CA ARG A 435 6.61 -21.63 12.04
C ARG A 435 7.73 -20.65 11.72
N THR A 436 8.92 -20.92 12.25
CA THR A 436 10.13 -20.19 11.86
C THR A 436 10.68 -20.75 10.53
N PRO A 437 10.99 -19.90 9.54
CA PRO A 437 11.58 -20.36 8.28
C PRO A 437 13.00 -20.91 8.50
N THR A 438 13.30 -22.07 7.91
CA THR A 438 14.62 -22.71 7.95
C THR A 438 15.46 -22.20 6.78
N LEU A 439 16.20 -21.13 7.00
CA LEU A 439 16.99 -20.44 5.97
C LEU A 439 18.42 -21.02 5.90
N LYS A 440 18.92 -21.24 4.67
CA LYS A 440 20.31 -21.68 4.44
C LYS A 440 21.29 -20.51 4.31
N SER A 441 20.80 -19.35 3.87
CA SER A 441 21.59 -18.15 3.60
C SER A 441 20.75 -16.88 3.77
N ILE A 442 21.41 -15.72 3.87
CA ILE A 442 20.76 -14.40 3.87
C ILE A 442 20.12 -14.05 2.51
N THR A 443 20.50 -14.74 1.45
CA THR A 443 19.92 -14.62 0.09
C THR A 443 19.06 -15.82 -0.27
N ASP A 444 18.61 -16.59 0.71
CA ASP A 444 17.77 -17.75 0.45
C ASP A 444 16.41 -17.30 -0.10
N THR A 445 16.00 -17.92 -1.21
CA THR A 445 14.75 -17.61 -1.91
C THR A 445 13.86 -18.85 -2.03
N SER A 446 14.12 -19.90 -1.23
CA SER A 446 13.36 -21.16 -1.27
C SER A 446 11.88 -21.02 -0.94
N TYR A 447 11.51 -19.97 -0.20
CA TYR A 447 10.13 -19.66 0.18
C TYR A 447 9.40 -18.79 -0.85
N PHE A 448 10.05 -18.48 -1.98
CA PHE A 448 9.45 -17.74 -3.08
C PHE A 448 9.29 -18.64 -4.31
N PRO A 449 8.22 -18.46 -5.12
CA PRO A 449 7.98 -19.24 -6.34
C PRO A 449 8.91 -18.79 -7.49
N THR A 450 10.21 -18.99 -7.30
CA THR A 450 11.24 -18.40 -8.19
C THR A 450 11.41 -19.11 -9.52
N GLU A 451 10.92 -20.34 -9.66
CA GLU A 451 10.99 -21.13 -10.90
C GLU A 451 10.14 -20.52 -12.02
N GLU A 452 9.12 -19.74 -11.66
CA GLU A 452 8.17 -19.11 -12.58
C GLU A 452 8.70 -17.80 -13.21
N TYR A 453 9.90 -17.37 -12.80
CA TYR A 453 10.51 -16.08 -13.19
C TYR A 453 11.86 -16.20 -13.91
N ALA A 454 12.27 -17.41 -14.29
CA ALA A 454 13.56 -17.65 -14.94
C ALA A 454 13.73 -16.92 -16.29
N ASP A 455 12.64 -16.64 -17.00
CA ASP A 455 12.66 -16.01 -18.33
C ASP A 455 12.62 -14.47 -18.29
N VAL A 456 12.67 -13.85 -17.11
CA VAL A 456 12.64 -12.39 -16.99
C VAL A 456 14.04 -11.82 -17.21
N PRO A 457 14.22 -10.86 -18.13
CA PRO A 457 15.51 -10.20 -18.32
C PRO A 457 16.03 -9.56 -17.03
N GLU A 458 17.33 -9.74 -16.75
CA GLU A 458 18.04 -9.11 -15.61
C GLU A 458 17.92 -7.57 -15.60
N MET A 459 17.51 -6.95 -16.70
CA MET A 459 17.16 -5.54 -16.79
C MET A 459 15.75 -5.38 -17.36
N PRO A 460 14.90 -4.52 -16.77
CA PRO A 460 13.59 -4.25 -17.34
C PRO A 460 13.71 -3.80 -18.80
N ALA A 461 12.94 -4.40 -19.71
CA ALA A 461 13.00 -4.09 -21.13
C ALA A 461 12.68 -2.61 -21.41
N GLY A 462 13.26 -2.07 -22.47
CA GLY A 462 13.13 -0.66 -22.86
C GLY A 462 11.68 -0.33 -23.25
N VAL A 463 10.97 0.35 -22.35
CA VAL A 463 9.66 0.93 -22.60
C VAL A 463 9.84 2.39 -23.08
N GLU A 464 8.88 2.91 -23.83
CA GLU A 464 8.88 4.29 -24.33
C GLU A 464 9.08 5.30 -23.18
N LYS A 465 9.96 6.30 -23.43
CA LYS A 465 10.20 7.41 -22.50
C LYS A 465 8.93 8.26 -22.37
N LEU A 466 8.59 8.62 -21.13
CA LEU A 466 7.46 9.52 -20.88
C LEU A 466 7.81 10.99 -21.16
N ASP A 467 6.78 11.77 -21.51
CA ASP A 467 6.85 13.22 -21.71
C ASP A 467 7.23 13.98 -20.42
N ALA A 468 7.91 15.11 -20.54
CA ALA A 468 8.38 15.93 -19.42
C ALA A 468 7.24 16.42 -18.50
N GLU A 469 6.02 16.57 -19.02
CA GLU A 469 4.83 16.93 -18.26
C GLU A 469 4.34 15.78 -17.35
N LYS A 470 4.58 14.53 -17.73
CA LYS A 470 4.21 13.36 -16.92
C LYS A 470 5.25 13.07 -15.84
N ASP A 471 6.51 13.47 -16.03
CA ASP A 471 7.56 13.38 -15.01
C ASP A 471 7.29 14.31 -13.80
N LEU A 472 6.52 15.39 -13.98
CA LEU A 472 6.04 16.26 -12.88
C LEU A 472 5.27 15.47 -11.82
N ALA A 473 4.50 14.46 -12.24
CA ALA A 473 3.69 13.64 -11.35
C ALA A 473 4.55 12.79 -10.40
N PHE A 474 5.86 12.69 -10.61
CA PHE A 474 6.78 11.92 -9.78
C PHE A 474 7.79 12.80 -9.01
N LEU A 475 7.61 14.13 -9.02
CA LEU A 475 8.38 15.05 -8.18
C LEU A 475 8.22 14.70 -6.70
N GLY A 476 9.35 14.63 -5.97
CA GLY A 476 9.39 14.27 -4.56
C GLY A 476 9.40 12.77 -4.27
N PHE A 477 9.37 11.89 -5.28
CA PHE A 477 9.38 10.43 -5.06
C PHE A 477 10.65 9.93 -4.34
N THR A 478 11.78 10.63 -4.48
CA THR A 478 13.06 10.22 -3.90
C THR A 478 13.10 10.37 -2.39
N PHE A 479 13.23 9.26 -1.67
CA PHE A 479 13.35 9.19 -0.21
C PHE A 479 14.62 8.44 0.20
N LYS A 480 15.19 8.82 1.34
CA LYS A 480 16.28 8.09 1.97
C LYS A 480 16.10 8.09 3.48
N ARG A 481 16.08 6.89 4.06
CA ARG A 481 16.01 6.71 5.51
C ARG A 481 17.40 6.83 6.13
N PHE A 482 17.51 7.68 7.15
CA PHE A 482 18.77 7.94 7.87
C PHE A 482 18.80 7.18 9.21
N THR A 483 18.66 5.86 9.17
CA THR A 483 18.59 5.00 10.38
C THR A 483 19.87 5.00 11.24
N GLY A 484 21.00 5.47 10.71
CA GLY A 484 22.28 5.52 11.44
C GLY A 484 22.61 6.86 12.11
N VAL A 485 21.87 7.93 11.82
CA VAL A 485 22.21 9.29 12.28
C VAL A 485 21.24 9.75 13.36
N GLN A 486 19.94 9.43 13.27
CA GLN A 486 18.97 9.78 14.31
C GLN A 486 19.18 9.06 15.65
N ASN A 487 19.69 7.82 15.63
CA ASN A 487 19.99 7.08 16.87
C ASN A 487 21.39 7.37 17.44
N ALA A 488 22.23 8.11 16.71
CA ALA A 488 23.58 8.51 17.13
C ALA A 488 23.68 10.01 17.50
N LEU A 489 22.58 10.76 17.30
CA LEU A 489 22.37 12.16 17.63
C LEU A 489 21.64 12.30 18.97
#